data_AF-A0A1V5NNX0-F1
#
_entry.id   AF-A0A1V5NNX0-F1
#
_cell.length_a   1.000
_cell.length_b   1.000
_cell.length_c   1.000
_cell.angle_alpha   90.00
_cell.angle_beta   90.00
_cell.angle_gamma   90.00
#
_symmetry.space_group_name_H-M   'P 1'
#
loop_
_entity.id
_entity.type
_entity.pdbx_description
1 polymer ?
#
loop_
_entity_poly.entity_id
_entity_poly.type
_entity_poly.pdbx_seq_one_letter_code
_entity_poly.pdbx_strand_id
1 'polypeptide(L)' 'MRVYTQYDGIFICGKIKEVRLLLSEYSSRYRTVRELITELFN' A
#
# COMPACT_ATOMS: atom_id res chain seq x y z
N MET A 1 -6.28 1.39 -11.04
CA MET A 1 -5.87 1.58 -9.64
C MET A 1 -4.70 2.55 -9.60
N ARG A 2 -4.70 3.52 -8.67
CA ARG A 2 -3.60 4.47 -8.45
C ARG A 2 -3.18 4.42 -6.99
N VAL A 3 -1.88 4.37 -6.74
CA VAL A 3 -1.30 4.38 -5.39
C VAL A 3 -0.43 5.62 -5.30
N TYR A 4 -0.64 6.41 -4.26
CA TYR A 4 0.13 7.61 -3.96
C TYR A 4 0.83 7.39 -2.63
N THR A 5 2.15 7.35 -2.66
CA THR A 5 3.00 7.18 -1.49
C THR A 5 3.47 8.54 -0.99
N GLN A 6 3.37 8.73 0.32
CA GLN A 6 3.92 9.87 1.05
C GLN A 6 4.73 9.32 2.22
N TYR A 7 5.61 10.13 2.79
CA TYR A 7 6.45 9.70 3.91
C TYR A 7 5.63 9.17 5.11
N ASP A 8 4.49 9.81 5.40
CA ASP A 8 3.63 9.47 6.53
C ASP A 8 2.46 8.53 6.17
N GLY A 9 2.31 8.11 4.91
CA GLY A 9 1.14 7.32 4.55
C GLY A 9 1.01 6.93 3.08
N ILE A 10 -0.04 6.16 2.80
CA ILE A 10 -0.38 5.70 1.45
C ILE A 10 -1.84 6.00 1.16
N PHE A 11 -2.08 6.62 0.01
CA PHE A 11 -3.41 6.83 -0.56
C PHE A 11 -3.64 5.87 -1.72
N ILE A 12 -4.70 5.07 -1.65
CA ILE A 12 -5.06 4.09 -2.69
C ILE A 12 -6.39 4.47 -3.30
N CYS A 13 -6.39 4.79 -4.58
CA CYS A 13 -7.58 5.12 -5.36
C CYS A 13 -7.89 3.99 -6.37
N GLY A 14 -9.06 3.36 -6.23
CA GLY A 14 -9.47 2.27 -7.10
C GLY A 14 -10.82 1.69 -6.71
N LYS A 15 -11.24 0.63 -7.40
CA LYS A 15 -12.45 -0.10 -7.02
C LYS A 15 -12.19 -0.82 -5.69
N ILE A 16 -13.18 -0.84 -4.80
CA ILE A 16 -13.01 -1.44 -3.46
C ILE A 16 -12.49 -2.88 -3.48
N LYS A 17 -12.90 -3.69 -4.48
CA LYS A 17 -12.41 -5.07 -4.64
C LYS A 17 -10.91 -5.13 -4.92
N GLU A 18 -10.42 -4.25 -5.79
CA GLU A 18 -9.01 -4.17 -6.17
C GLU A 18 -8.17 -3.66 -4.98
N VAL A 19 -8.68 -2.66 -4.26
CA VAL A 19 -8.02 -2.12 -3.06
C VAL A 19 -7.87 -3.18 -1.97
N ARG A 20 -8.92 -3.98 -1.72
CA ARG A 20 -8.85 -5.06 -0.72
C ARG A 20 -7.86 -6.14 -1.12
N LEU A 21 -7.80 -6.50 -2.39
CA LEU A 21 -6.82 -7.47 -2.89
C LEU A 21 -5.39 -6.96 -2.70
N LEU A 22 -5.13 -5.70 -3.07
CA LEU A 22 -3.83 -5.06 -2.90
C LEU A 22 -3.40 -4.99 -1.43
N LEU A 23 -4.30 -4.59 -0.54
CA LEU A 23 -4.03 -4.54 0.90
C LEU A 23 -3.75 -5.94 1.48
N SER A 24 -4.44 -6.96 0.99
CA SER A 24 -4.16 -8.35 1.38
C SER A 24 -2.74 -8.78 0.95
N GLU A 25 -2.33 -8.45 -0.28
CA GLU A 25 -0.98 -8.73 -0.77
C GLU A 25 0.07 -8.00 0.07
N TYR A 26 -0.12 -6.71 0.33
CA TYR A 26 0.80 -5.94 1.18
C TYR A 26 0.88 -6.51 2.60
N SER A 27 -0.24 -6.89 3.21
CA SER A 27 -0.24 -7.46 4.56
C SER A 27 0.51 -8.80 4.67
N SER A 28 0.67 -9.52 3.55
CA SER A 28 1.45 -10.77 3.52
C SER A 28 2.96 -10.55 3.41
N ARG A 29 3.38 -9.37 2.93
CA ARG A 29 4.80 -9.05 2.67
C ARG A 29 5.39 -8.09 3.69
N TYR A 30 4.57 -7.18 4.22
CA TYR A 30 5.00 -6.12 5.11
C TYR A 30 4.22 -6.19 6.41
N ARG A 31 4.93 -6.10 7.53
CA ARG A 31 4.34 -6.16 8.86
C ARG A 31 3.76 -4.81 9.27
N THR A 32 4.34 -3.72 8.76
CA THR A 32 3.88 -2.36 9.03
C THR A 32 3.76 -1.53 7.76
N VAL A 33 2.91 -0.50 7.80
CA VAL A 33 2.79 0.48 6.70
C VAL A 33 4.12 1.21 6.47
N ARG A 34 4.93 1.41 7.52
CA ARG A 34 6.25 2.05 7.41
C ARG A 34 7.24 1.21 6.60
N GLU A 35 7.24 -0.12 6.79
CA GLU A 35 8.05 -1.04 5.97
C GLU A 35 7.63 -1.00 4.51
N LEU A 36 6.32 -1.07 4.25
CA LEU A 36 5.77 -0.92 2.89
C LEU A 36 6.18 0.41 2.25
N ILE A 37 6.04 1.52 2.97
CA ILE A 37 6.45 2.86 2.49
C ILE A 37 7.94 2.87 2.17
N THR A 38 8.79 2.36 3.07
CA THR A 38 10.25 2.31 2.87
C THR A 38 10.61 1.55 1.60
N GLU A 39 9.95 0.42 1.34
CA GLU A 39 10.17 -0.38 0.13
C GLU A 39 9.68 0.32 -1.14
N LEU A 40 8.57 1.07 -1.09
CA LEU A 40 8.04 1.80 -2.24
C LEU A 40 8.83 3.08 -2.59
N PHE A 41 9.69 3.57 -1.68
CA PHE A 41 10.56 4.72 -1.89
C PHE A 41 11.99 4.33 -2.33
N ASN A 42 12.38 3.06 -2.20
CA ASN A 42 13.61 2.51 -2.78
C ASN A 42 13.41 2.18 -4.26
#